data_AF-A0A2N2IXC6-F1
#
_entry.id   AF-A0A2N2IXC6-F1
#
_cell.length_a   1.000
_cell.length_b   1.000
_cell.length_c   1.000
_cell.angle_alpha   90.00
_cell.angle_beta   90.00
_cell.angle_gamma   90.00
#
_symmetry.space_group_name_H-M   'P 1'
#
loop_
_entity.id
_entity.type
_entity.pdbx_description
1 polymer ?
#
loop_
_entity_poly.entity_id
_entity_poly.type
_entity_poly.pdbx_seq_one_letter_code
_entity_poly.pdbx_strand_id
1 'polypeptide(L)'
;MDEQRRPGPGITKVRHPHPVATRVVSLVRAGDGLWATLFDRADVVSEGAAEQEGPSLVYRGTTSIILRWGAMQQGADEPSSWACEERTRAVAMDPHLRLRAVRVAQREAQSRAPGMLGTTRMDLFVRSEEKELRIDVDVDAVVEAGVARMGGGA
;
A
#
# COMPACT_ATOMS: atom_id res chain seq x y z
N MET A 1 23.73 -23.63 50.09
CA MET A 1 24.24 -22.82 48.96
C MET A 1 24.65 -23.81 47.90
N ASP A 2 23.81 -24.00 46.88
CA ASP A 2 24.12 -24.91 45.78
C ASP A 2 23.86 -24.17 44.47
N GLU A 3 24.90 -24.15 43.65
CA GLU A 3 25.14 -23.20 42.58
C GLU A 3 24.42 -23.63 41.29
N GLN A 4 23.67 -22.70 40.71
CA GLN A 4 22.97 -22.85 39.43
C GLN A 4 23.93 -23.20 38.29
N ARG A 5 23.86 -24.42 37.77
CA ARG A 5 24.41 -24.72 36.44
C ARG A 5 23.54 -24.04 35.38
N ARG A 6 24.02 -22.91 34.86
CA ARG A 6 23.46 -22.28 33.66
C ARG A 6 23.56 -23.27 32.49
N PRO A 7 22.50 -23.48 31.69
CA PRO A 7 22.60 -24.26 30.47
C PRO A 7 23.53 -23.52 29.51
N GLY A 8 24.73 -24.06 29.31
CA GLY A 8 25.62 -23.61 28.25
C GLY A 8 24.95 -23.79 26.88
N PRO A 9 25.43 -23.12 25.83
CA PRO A 9 24.85 -23.22 24.50
C PRO A 9 24.93 -24.67 24.01
N GLY A 10 23.85 -25.41 24.20
CA GLY A 10 23.67 -26.75 23.66
C GLY A 10 23.78 -26.70 22.14
N ILE A 11 24.26 -27.79 21.56
CA ILE A 11 24.53 -27.99 20.14
C ILE A 11 23.21 -28.05 19.33
N THR A 12 22.39 -27.00 19.43
CA THR A 12 21.12 -26.81 18.71
C THR A 12 21.36 -26.31 17.29
N LYS A 13 22.53 -26.61 16.70
CA LYS A 13 22.94 -26.13 15.36
C LYS A 13 23.03 -27.21 14.29
N VAL A 14 22.50 -28.41 14.54
CA VAL A 14 22.35 -29.42 13.49
C VAL A 14 20.93 -29.97 13.53
N ARG A 15 19.95 -29.14 13.13
CA ARG A 15 18.72 -29.69 12.57
C ARG A 15 19.10 -30.20 11.19
N HIS A 16 19.07 -31.51 11.00
CA HIS A 16 19.25 -32.12 9.68
C HIS A 16 18.37 -31.38 8.68
N PRO A 17 18.92 -30.76 7.61
CA PRO A 17 18.10 -30.20 6.57
C PRO A 17 17.23 -31.33 6.02
N HIS A 18 15.91 -31.16 6.11
CA HIS A 18 14.97 -32.10 5.53
C HIS A 18 15.34 -32.22 4.03
N PRO A 19 15.59 -33.43 3.49
CA PRO A 19 16.14 -33.59 2.14
C PRO A 19 15.22 -33.02 1.05
N VAL A 20 13.95 -32.82 1.40
CA VAL A 20 12.94 -32.16 0.59
C VAL A 20 12.12 -31.26 1.51
N ALA A 21 11.97 -30.00 1.10
CA ALA A 21 11.03 -29.04 1.69
C ALA A 21 10.04 -28.61 0.61
N THR A 22 8.78 -29.00 0.76
CA THR A 22 7.71 -28.57 -0.14
C THR A 22 7.29 -27.15 0.21
N ARG A 23 7.32 -26.25 -0.77
CA ARG A 23 6.73 -24.91 -0.65
C ARG A 23 5.58 -24.81 -1.63
N VAL A 24 4.42 -24.40 -1.14
CA VAL A 24 3.29 -24.01 -2.00
C VAL A 24 3.41 -22.51 -2.24
N VAL A 25 3.52 -22.11 -3.51
CA VAL A 25 3.54 -20.70 -3.91
C VAL A 25 2.25 -20.42 -4.65
N SER A 26 1.49 -19.44 -4.17
CA SER A 26 0.35 -18.91 -4.93
C SER A 26 0.86 -17.84 -5.87
N LEU A 27 0.80 -18.13 -7.17
CA LEU A 27 1.15 -17.18 -8.22
C LEU A 27 -0.15 -16.58 -8.74
N VAL A 28 -0.33 -15.28 -8.48
CA VAL A 28 -1.45 -14.54 -9.04
C VAL A 28 -0.93 -13.55 -10.06
N ARG A 29 -1.58 -13.55 -11.22
CA ARG A 29 -1.37 -12.58 -12.28
C ARG A 29 -2.69 -11.88 -12.52
N ALA A 30 -2.77 -10.61 -12.15
CA ALA A 30 -3.82 -9.76 -12.66
C ALA A 30 -3.48 -9.33 -14.09
N GLY A 31 -4.50 -9.19 -14.94
CA GLY A 31 -4.30 -8.57 -16.25
C GLY A 31 -4.11 -7.06 -16.09
N ASP A 32 -3.08 -6.47 -16.70
CA ASP A 32 -2.78 -5.04 -16.55
C ASP A 32 -3.96 -4.12 -16.93
N GLY A 33 -4.76 -4.51 -17.92
CA GLY A 33 -5.95 -3.78 -18.34
C GLY A 33 -7.02 -3.70 -17.26
N LEU A 34 -7.13 -4.72 -16.42
CA LEU A 34 -8.11 -4.81 -15.34
C LEU A 34 -7.87 -3.72 -14.29
N TRP A 35 -6.62 -3.56 -13.87
CA TRP A 35 -6.26 -2.51 -12.91
C TRP A 35 -6.49 -1.12 -13.47
N ALA A 36 -6.15 -0.89 -14.74
CA ALA A 36 -6.43 0.40 -15.37
C ALA A 36 -7.92 0.75 -15.32
N THR A 37 -8.79 -0.18 -15.73
CA THR A 37 -10.24 0.01 -15.71
C THR A 37 -10.81 0.17 -14.30
N LEU A 38 -10.29 -0.56 -13.32
CA LEU A 38 -10.75 -0.44 -11.93
C LEU A 38 -10.38 0.91 -11.33
N PHE A 39 -9.14 1.37 -11.54
CA PHE A 39 -8.70 2.66 -11.03
C PHE A 39 -9.41 3.85 -11.70
N ASP A 40 -9.81 3.73 -12.96
CA ASP A 40 -10.60 4.74 -13.68
C ASP A 40 -12.00 4.95 -13.08
N ARG A 41 -12.56 3.91 -12.45
CA ARG A 41 -13.87 3.92 -11.81
C ARG A 41 -13.80 3.93 -10.28
N ALA A 42 -12.60 4.15 -9.74
CA ALA A 42 -12.38 4.12 -8.30
C ALA A 42 -13.01 5.36 -7.66
N ASP A 43 -13.68 5.15 -6.53
CA ASP A 43 -14.02 6.27 -5.65
C ASP A 43 -12.77 6.60 -4.83
N VAL A 44 -12.27 7.84 -4.96
CA VAL A 44 -11.07 8.32 -4.25
C VAL A 44 -11.48 9.41 -3.27
N VAL A 45 -11.14 9.21 -2.00
CA VAL A 45 -11.40 10.15 -0.91
C VAL A 45 -10.08 10.45 -0.23
N SER A 46 -9.72 11.73 -0.13
CA SER A 46 -8.48 12.16 0.51
C SER A 46 -8.75 13.16 1.60
N GLU A 47 -8.01 13.00 2.69
CA GLU A 47 -7.96 13.88 3.85
C GLU A 47 -6.50 14.22 4.13
N GLY A 48 -6.25 15.37 4.76
CA GLY A 48 -4.91 15.79 5.11
C GLY A 48 -4.69 17.28 4.99
N ALA A 49 -3.65 17.74 5.70
CA ALA A 49 -3.23 19.12 5.74
C ALA A 49 -1.72 19.21 5.99
N ALA A 50 -1.16 20.37 5.68
CA ALA A 50 0.20 20.71 6.06
C ALA A 50 0.19 21.52 7.36
N GLU A 51 1.04 21.13 8.30
CA GLU A 51 1.19 21.77 9.59
C GLU A 51 2.66 22.14 9.85
N GLN A 52 2.87 23.25 10.55
CA GLN A 52 4.21 23.70 10.90
C GLN A 52 4.74 22.89 12.09
N GLU A 53 5.86 22.20 11.88
CA GLU A 53 6.54 21.40 12.90
C GLU A 53 7.99 21.85 13.04
N GLY A 54 8.24 22.69 14.05
CA GLY A 54 9.54 23.32 14.23
C GLY A 54 9.88 24.17 13.00
N PRO A 55 11.05 23.98 12.35
CA PRO A 55 11.44 24.73 11.16
C PRO A 55 10.81 24.21 9.86
N SER A 56 10.17 23.04 9.88
CA SER A 56 9.67 22.36 8.68
C SER A 56 8.17 22.45 8.57
N LEU A 57 7.67 22.55 7.34
CA LEU A 57 6.26 22.34 7.02
C LEU A 57 6.07 20.86 6.67
N VAL A 58 5.16 20.16 7.35
CA VAL A 58 4.97 18.71 7.19
C VAL A 58 3.53 18.46 6.76
N TYR A 59 3.35 17.74 5.67
CA TYR A 59 2.05 17.24 5.22
C TYR A 59 1.78 15.87 5.82
N ARG A 60 0.60 15.71 6.43
CA ARG A 60 0.04 14.42 6.81
C ARG A 60 -1.34 14.25 6.23
N GLY A 61 -1.62 13.08 5.67
CA GLY A 61 -2.93 12.78 5.14
C GLY A 61 -3.12 11.32 4.80
N THR A 62 -4.35 10.96 4.52
CA THR A 62 -4.75 9.62 4.11
C THR A 62 -5.55 9.71 2.83
N THR A 63 -5.28 8.82 1.89
CA THR A 63 -6.09 8.63 0.68
C THR A 63 -6.70 7.24 0.70
N SER A 64 -8.04 7.19 0.74
CA SER A 64 -8.83 5.98 0.60
C SER A 64 -9.25 5.79 -0.86
N ILE A 65 -8.96 4.62 -1.42
CA ILE A 65 -9.30 4.23 -2.80
C ILE A 65 -10.20 3.01 -2.73
N ILE A 66 -11.41 3.12 -3.28
CA ILE A 66 -12.42 2.06 -3.22
C ILE A 66 -12.63 1.51 -4.64
N LEU A 67 -12.27 0.24 -4.84
CA LEU A 67 -12.43 -0.48 -6.10
C LEU A 67 -13.59 -1.48 -5.97
N ARG A 68 -14.60 -1.37 -6.83
CA ARG A 68 -15.76 -2.28 -6.80
C ARG A 68 -15.52 -3.52 -7.66
N TRP A 69 -15.62 -4.72 -7.08
CA TRP A 69 -15.48 -6.00 -7.77
C TRP A 69 -16.55 -6.25 -8.82
N GLY A 70 -17.74 -5.67 -8.68
CA GLY A 70 -18.79 -5.74 -9.71
C GLY A 70 -18.33 -5.24 -11.08
N ALA A 71 -17.33 -4.38 -11.14
CA ALA A 71 -16.72 -3.94 -12.40
C ALA A 71 -15.76 -4.98 -13.03
N MET A 72 -15.29 -5.98 -12.28
CA MET A 72 -14.46 -7.09 -12.78
C MET A 72 -15.26 -8.28 -13.31
N GLN A 73 -16.54 -8.41 -12.93
CA GLN A 73 -17.37 -9.58 -13.22
C GLN A 73 -18.07 -9.53 -14.58
N GLN A 74 -17.81 -8.53 -15.43
CA GLN A 74 -18.35 -8.52 -16.79
C GLN A 74 -17.62 -9.56 -17.65
N GLY A 75 -18.14 -10.79 -17.68
CA GLY A 75 -17.76 -11.83 -18.65
C GLY A 75 -16.98 -13.04 -18.08
N ALA A 76 -16.80 -13.15 -16.77
CA ALA A 76 -16.25 -14.35 -16.14
C ALA A 76 -17.35 -15.09 -15.38
N ASP A 77 -17.46 -16.41 -15.59
CA ASP A 77 -18.32 -17.27 -14.79
C ASP A 77 -18.13 -16.97 -13.29
N GLU A 78 -19.24 -16.97 -12.55
CA GLU A 78 -19.30 -16.68 -11.13
C GLU A 78 -18.12 -17.37 -10.43
N PRO A 79 -17.21 -16.62 -9.79
CA PRO A 79 -15.98 -17.21 -9.33
C PRO A 79 -16.31 -18.25 -8.27
N SER A 80 -16.07 -19.53 -8.59
CA SER A 80 -16.02 -20.63 -7.64
C SER A 80 -15.32 -20.16 -6.38
N SER A 81 -15.86 -20.52 -5.21
CA SER A 81 -15.53 -20.04 -3.85
C SER A 81 -14.04 -20.00 -3.46
N TRP A 82 -13.23 -19.25 -4.20
CA TRP A 82 -11.95 -18.74 -3.73
C TRP A 82 -12.30 -17.83 -2.58
N ALA A 83 -11.92 -18.25 -1.36
CA ALA A 83 -12.16 -17.48 -0.16
C ALA A 83 -11.68 -16.04 -0.39
N CYS A 84 -12.53 -15.07 -0.06
CA CYS A 84 -12.28 -13.64 -0.21
C CYS A 84 -10.85 -13.26 0.24
N GLU A 85 -10.35 -13.90 1.30
CA GLU A 85 -9.00 -13.73 1.85
C GLU A 85 -7.86 -14.08 0.89
N GLU A 86 -7.94 -15.17 0.13
CA GLU A 86 -6.87 -15.57 -0.80
C GLU A 86 -6.78 -14.59 -1.96
N ARG A 87 -7.94 -14.13 -2.46
CA ARG A 87 -8.02 -13.07 -3.46
C ARG A 87 -7.47 -11.76 -2.92
N THR A 88 -7.82 -11.40 -1.68
CA THR A 88 -7.28 -10.20 -1.02
C THR A 88 -5.77 -10.25 -0.92
N ARG A 89 -5.23 -11.39 -0.46
CA ARG A 89 -3.79 -11.58 -0.29
C ARG A 89 -3.08 -11.50 -1.63
N ALA A 90 -3.62 -12.15 -2.65
CA ALA A 90 -3.10 -12.10 -4.00
C ALA A 90 -3.06 -10.67 -4.56
N VAL A 91 -4.15 -9.93 -4.40
CA VAL A 91 -4.27 -8.56 -4.88
C VAL A 91 -3.39 -7.60 -4.08
N ALA A 92 -3.29 -7.77 -2.76
CA ALA A 92 -2.42 -6.98 -1.90
C ALA A 92 -0.94 -7.14 -2.23
N MET A 93 -0.55 -8.29 -2.79
CA MET A 93 0.81 -8.58 -3.25
C MET A 93 1.09 -8.11 -4.68
N ASP A 94 0.08 -7.66 -5.44
CA ASP A 94 0.24 -7.21 -6.82
C ASP A 94 1.02 -5.87 -6.88
N PRO A 95 2.22 -5.84 -7.50
CA PRO A 95 3.02 -4.62 -7.58
C PRO A 95 2.38 -3.49 -8.38
N HIS A 96 1.58 -3.80 -9.41
CA HIS A 96 0.93 -2.81 -10.25
C HIS A 96 -0.19 -2.11 -9.51
N LEU A 97 -0.97 -2.85 -8.73
CA LEU A 97 -1.98 -2.27 -7.85
C LEU A 97 -1.33 -1.34 -6.82
N ARG A 98 -0.30 -1.81 -6.12
CA ARG A 98 0.41 -1.01 -5.11
C ARG A 98 0.99 0.27 -5.71
N LEU A 99 1.64 0.18 -6.86
CA LEU A 99 2.21 1.34 -7.54
C LEU A 99 1.14 2.34 -8.00
N ARG A 100 0.00 1.85 -8.52
CA ARG A 100 -1.12 2.73 -8.92
C ARG A 100 -1.72 3.44 -7.71
N ALA A 101 -1.96 2.72 -6.62
CA ALA A 101 -2.49 3.29 -5.38
C ALA A 101 -1.57 4.38 -4.82
N VAL A 102 -0.27 4.10 -4.73
CA VAL A 102 0.75 5.07 -4.30
C VAL A 102 0.76 6.31 -5.19
N ARG A 103 0.67 6.15 -6.52
CA ARG A 103 0.61 7.28 -7.46
C ARG A 103 -0.67 8.10 -7.37
N VAL A 104 -1.80 7.49 -7.02
CA VAL A 104 -3.04 8.21 -6.75
C VAL A 104 -2.86 9.02 -5.47
N ALA A 105 -2.48 8.38 -4.37
CA ALA A 105 -2.26 9.04 -3.08
C ALA A 105 -1.24 10.19 -3.17
N GLN A 106 -0.15 10.01 -3.92
CA GLN A 106 0.84 11.06 -4.15
C GLN A 106 0.25 12.28 -4.85
N ARG A 107 -0.56 12.07 -5.89
CA ARG A 107 -1.18 13.16 -6.64
C ARG A 107 -2.20 13.91 -5.79
N GLU A 108 -3.00 13.18 -5.02
CA GLU A 108 -3.97 13.77 -4.10
C GLU A 108 -3.28 14.59 -3.01
N ALA A 109 -2.26 14.03 -2.35
CA ALA A 109 -1.48 14.74 -1.35
C ALA A 109 -0.79 15.99 -1.93
N GLN A 110 -0.16 15.87 -3.11
CA GLN A 110 0.50 16.98 -3.78
C GLN A 110 -0.48 18.09 -4.17
N SER A 111 -1.72 17.74 -4.55
CA SER A 111 -2.74 18.75 -4.89
C SER A 111 -3.21 19.58 -3.69
N ARG A 112 -3.08 19.02 -2.48
CA ARG A 112 -3.51 19.62 -1.20
C ARG A 112 -2.37 20.31 -0.46
N ALA A 113 -1.13 19.91 -0.70
CA ALA A 113 0.03 20.52 -0.09
C ALA A 113 0.22 21.97 -0.60
N PRO A 114 0.59 22.92 0.27
CA PRO A 114 0.84 24.30 -0.11
C PRO A 114 2.16 24.52 -0.89
N GLY A 115 2.93 23.45 -1.12
CA GLY A 115 4.22 23.44 -1.80
C GLY A 115 4.52 22.07 -2.38
N MET A 116 5.73 21.89 -2.90
CA MET A 116 6.15 20.58 -3.41
C MET A 116 6.34 19.59 -2.25
N LEU A 117 5.82 18.38 -2.39
CA LEU A 117 6.17 17.29 -1.48
C LEU A 117 7.60 16.85 -1.77
N GLY A 118 8.46 16.93 -0.76
CA GLY A 118 9.81 16.40 -0.80
C GLY A 118 9.83 14.89 -0.54
N THR A 119 10.80 14.43 0.25
CA THR A 119 10.86 13.02 0.65
C THR A 119 9.57 12.60 1.32
N THR A 120 8.91 11.60 0.71
CA THR A 120 7.60 11.14 1.11
C THR A 120 7.67 9.70 1.61
N ARG A 121 7.13 9.46 2.80
CA ARG A 121 6.84 8.13 3.32
C ARG A 121 5.38 7.82 3.03
N MET A 122 5.12 6.60 2.54
CA MET A 122 3.76 6.13 2.32
C MET A 122 3.59 4.74 2.89
N ASP A 123 2.57 4.58 3.73
CA ASP A 123 2.18 3.30 4.31
C ASP A 123 0.84 2.89 3.68
N LEU A 124 0.78 1.68 3.12
CA LEU A 124 -0.36 1.20 2.33
C LEU A 124 -1.01 0.01 3.01
N PHE A 125 -2.33 0.07 3.16
CA PHE A 125 -3.17 -0.95 3.75
C PHE A 125 -4.22 -1.41 2.74
N VAL A 126 -4.36 -2.72 2.57
CA VAL A 126 -5.37 -3.31 1.67
C VAL A 126 -6.35 -4.11 2.49
N ARG A 127 -7.63 -3.82 2.32
CA ARG A 127 -8.75 -4.55 2.93
C ARG A 127 -9.70 -4.97 1.83
N SER A 128 -10.15 -6.23 1.85
CA SER A 128 -11.25 -6.65 0.99
C SER A 128 -12.49 -6.85 1.83
N GLU A 129 -13.59 -6.38 1.29
CA GLU A 129 -14.94 -6.71 1.70
C GLU A 129 -15.57 -7.55 0.57
N GLU A 130 -16.78 -8.08 0.76
CA GLU A 130 -17.40 -9.04 -0.18
C GLU A 130 -17.45 -8.53 -1.64
N LYS A 131 -17.63 -7.21 -1.83
CA LYS A 131 -17.85 -6.60 -3.14
C LYS A 131 -16.87 -5.50 -3.49
N GLU A 132 -15.99 -5.14 -2.57
CA GLU A 132 -15.13 -3.98 -2.71
C GLU A 132 -13.73 -4.29 -2.17
N LEU A 133 -12.72 -3.71 -2.81
CA LEU A 133 -11.37 -3.64 -2.32
C LEU A 133 -11.10 -2.20 -1.90
N ARG A 134 -10.83 -2.00 -0.62
CA ARG A 134 -10.42 -0.72 -0.07
C ARG A 134 -8.92 -0.69 0.11
N ILE A 135 -8.30 0.36 -0.40
CA ILE A 135 -6.88 0.63 -0.25
C ILE A 135 -6.75 1.98 0.45
N ASP A 136 -6.22 1.95 1.67
CA ASP A 136 -5.90 3.17 2.42
C ASP A 136 -4.38 3.41 2.28
N VAL A 137 -4.00 4.63 1.92
CA VAL A 137 -2.61 5.05 1.81
C VAL A 137 -2.39 6.27 2.70
N ASP A 138 -1.64 6.07 3.77
CA ASP A 138 -1.17 7.14 4.64
C ASP A 138 0.07 7.77 4.00
N VAL A 139 0.12 9.10 4.02
CA VAL A 139 1.16 9.92 3.40
C VAL A 139 1.72 10.89 4.42
N ASP A 140 3.02 10.77 4.67
CA ASP A 140 3.82 11.70 5.47
C ASP A 140 4.92 12.28 4.59
N ALA A 141 4.98 13.61 4.47
CA ALA A 141 5.99 14.26 3.64
C ALA A 141 6.42 15.60 4.23
N VAL A 142 7.70 15.92 4.06
CA VAL A 142 8.16 17.30 4.25
C VAL A 142 7.72 18.11 3.03
N VAL A 143 7.10 19.26 3.26
CA VAL A 143 6.72 20.20 2.22
C VAL A 143 7.90 21.15 2.01
N GLU A 144 8.45 21.11 0.81
CA GLU A 144 9.46 22.06 0.38
C GLU A 144 8.80 23.40 0.12
N ALA A 145 9.43 24.47 0.60
CA ALA A 145 8.98 25.83 0.31
C ALA A 145 8.90 25.98 -1.21
N GLY A 146 7.68 26.15 -1.73
CA GLY A 146 7.48 26.35 -3.15
C GLY A 146 8.30 27.56 -3.58
N VAL A 147 9.13 27.40 -4.62
CA VAL A 147 9.65 28.55 -5.34
C VAL A 147 8.43 29.28 -5.88
N ALA A 148 7.96 30.29 -5.15
CA ALA A 148 6.97 31.21 -5.67
C ALA A 148 7.49 31.67 -7.03
N ARG A 149 6.71 31.45 -8.09
CA ARG A 149 7.02 31.99 -9.41
C ARG A 149 7.10 33.51 -9.28
N MET A 150 8.30 34.03 -9.03
CA MET A 150 8.64 35.42 -9.25
C MET A 150 8.74 35.60 -10.77
N GLY A 151 7.69 36.14 -11.35
CA GLY A 151 7.66 36.60 -12.73
C GLY A 151 6.21 36.88 -13.13
N GLY A 152 5.78 38.10 -13.36
CA GLY A 152 6.45 39.39 -13.37
C GLY A 152 5.40 40.37 -13.86
N GLY A 153 5.14 41.42 -13.07
CA GLY A 153 4.39 42.57 -13.57
C GLY A 153 5.30 43.35 -14.53
N ALA A 154 4.79 43.58 -15.74
CA ALA A 154 5.02 44.76 -16.54
C ALA A 154 3.78 44.93 -17.44
#